data_AF-A0A0R3QB87-F1
#
_entry.id   AF-A0A0R3QB87-F1
#
_cell.length_a   1.000
_cell.length_b   1.000
_cell.length_c   1.000
_cell.angle_alpha   90.00
_cell.angle_beta   90.00
_cell.angle_gamma   90.00
#
_symmetry.space_group_name_H-M   'P 1'
#
loop_
_entity.id
_entity.type
_entity.pdbx_description
1 polymer ?
#
loop_
_entity_poly.entity_id
_entity_poly.type
_entity_poly.pdbx_seq_one_letter_code
_entity_poly.pdbx_strand_id
1 'polypeptide(L)'
;MPFTTGGQTITDRLTAAKHSLAGSQLGKTICKATTEELMAPKRKHLDYLLHCTQEPNVSIPSMANLLIERTQNPNWTVVYKALITIHNIMCYGNERFSQYLASCNTTFNLGSFLDKNSAQGHSP
;
A
#
# COMPACT_ATOMS: atom_id res chain seq x y z
N MET A 1 -4.12 -10.60 32.99
CA MET A 1 -4.45 -10.61 31.54
C MET A 1 -4.18 -9.22 30.99
N PRO A 2 -3.17 -8.98 30.14
CA PRO A 2 -2.99 -7.65 29.57
C PRO A 2 -3.86 -7.51 28.31
N PHE A 3 -4.59 -6.39 28.21
CA PHE A 3 -5.26 -5.98 26.99
C PHE A 3 -4.20 -5.68 25.92
N THR A 4 -4.11 -6.52 24.89
CA THR A 4 -3.33 -6.20 23.70
C THR A 4 -4.07 -5.12 22.92
N THR A 5 -3.60 -3.87 22.98
CA THR A 5 -3.98 -2.82 22.01
C THR A 5 -3.26 -3.07 20.68
N GLY A 6 -3.45 -4.27 20.11
CA GLY A 6 -2.93 -4.69 18.82
C GLY A 6 -3.88 -4.26 17.70
N GLY A 7 -4.03 -2.96 17.50
CA GLY A 7 -4.96 -2.40 16.52
C GLY A 7 -4.33 -1.29 15.70
N GLN A 8 -4.57 -1.35 14.39
CA GLN A 8 -4.31 -0.30 13.40
C GLN A 8 -4.46 1.11 13.99
N THR A 9 -3.51 1.99 13.67
CA THR A 9 -3.45 3.35 14.21
C THR A 9 -4.71 4.15 13.86
N ILE A 10 -4.99 5.21 14.61
CA ILE A 10 -6.13 6.10 14.32
C ILE A 10 -5.97 6.69 12.90
N THR A 11 -4.74 7.00 12.50
CA THR A 11 -4.39 7.48 11.16
C THR A 11 -4.73 6.47 10.07
N ASP A 12 -4.41 5.19 10.29
CA ASP A 12 -4.76 4.09 9.38
C ASP A 12 -6.28 3.94 9.24
N ARG A 13 -7.00 4.00 10.37
CA ARG A 13 -8.46 3.90 10.40
C ARG A 13 -9.12 5.07 9.68
N LEU A 14 -8.64 6.29 9.90
CA LEU A 14 -9.17 7.49 9.24
C LEU A 14 -8.94 7.43 7.73
N THR A 15 -7.76 7.02 7.28
CA THR A 15 -7.44 6.91 5.84
C THR A 15 -8.31 5.83 5.17
N ALA A 16 -8.47 4.67 5.80
CA ALA A 16 -9.37 3.62 5.32
C ALA A 16 -10.85 4.08 5.32
N ALA A 17 -11.27 4.88 6.30
CA ALA A 17 -12.61 5.43 6.35
C ALA A 17 -12.86 6.43 5.21
N LYS A 18 -11.91 7.30 4.87
CA LYS A 18 -12.02 8.21 3.71
C LYS A 18 -12.33 7.45 2.41
N HIS A 19 -11.61 6.36 2.14
CA HIS A 19 -11.90 5.53 0.97
C HIS A 19 -13.23 4.79 1.08
N SER A 20 -13.65 4.39 2.28
CA SER A 20 -14.96 3.79 2.50
C SER A 20 -16.10 4.79 2.23
N LEU A 21 -15.94 6.05 2.60
CA LEU A 21 -16.88 7.13 2.32
C LEU A 21 -16.94 7.47 0.83
N ALA A 22 -15.80 7.41 0.13
CA ALA A 22 -15.73 7.54 -1.32
C ALA A 22 -16.22 6.29 -2.09
N GLY A 23 -16.67 5.24 -1.40
CA GLY A 23 -17.09 3.98 -2.01
C GLY A 23 -15.95 3.14 -2.63
N SER A 24 -14.70 3.53 -2.43
CA SER A 24 -13.52 2.87 -3.02
C SER A 24 -13.04 1.72 -2.14
N GLN A 25 -13.58 0.52 -2.39
CA GLN A 25 -13.14 -0.71 -1.73
C GLN A 25 -11.65 -1.02 -2.02
N LEU A 26 -11.18 -0.64 -3.20
CA LEU A 26 -9.78 -0.77 -3.61
C LEU A 26 -8.86 0.09 -2.73
N GLY A 27 -9.13 1.40 -2.62
CA GLY A 27 -8.34 2.32 -1.79
C GLY A 27 -8.34 1.92 -0.33
N LYS A 28 -9.49 1.45 0.19
CA LYS A 28 -9.61 0.91 1.54
C LYS A 28 -8.70 -0.30 1.76
N THR A 29 -8.61 -1.21 0.79
CA THR A 29 -7.79 -2.42 0.91
C THR A 29 -6.31 -2.11 0.80
N ILE A 30 -5.92 -1.18 -0.09
CA ILE A 30 -4.56 -0.65 -0.17
C ILE A 30 -4.13 -0.06 1.18
N CYS A 31 -4.95 0.80 1.80
CA CYS A 31 -4.66 1.37 3.12
C CYS A 31 -4.47 0.29 4.19
N LYS A 32 -5.29 -0.77 4.17
CA LYS A 32 -5.17 -1.90 5.10
C LYS A 32 -3.95 -2.79 4.82
N ALA A 33 -3.46 -2.85 3.59
CA ALA A 33 -2.22 -3.54 3.24
C ALA A 33 -0.98 -2.73 3.69
N THR A 34 -1.07 -1.40 3.66
CA THR A 34 0.02 -0.46 3.94
C THR A 34 -0.20 0.30 5.26
N THR A 35 -0.57 -0.41 6.33
CA THR A 35 -0.71 0.18 7.67
C THR A 35 0.64 0.53 8.28
N GLU A 36 0.65 1.34 9.33
CA GLU A 36 1.85 1.66 10.12
C GLU A 36 2.28 0.50 11.05
N GLU A 37 1.51 -0.59 11.11
CA GLU A 37 1.87 -1.79 11.86
C GLU A 37 3.16 -2.41 11.31
N LEU A 38 4.17 -2.57 12.17
CA LEU A 38 5.49 -3.15 11.87
C LEU A 38 5.40 -4.67 11.63
N MET A 39 4.79 -5.03 10.51
CA MET A 39 4.63 -6.39 10.04
C MET A 39 4.46 -6.40 8.52
N ALA A 40 4.64 -7.57 7.91
CA ALA A 40 4.36 -7.75 6.49
C ALA A 40 2.89 -7.43 6.15
N PRO A 41 2.58 -6.98 4.92
CA PRO A 41 1.20 -6.82 4.46
C PRO A 41 0.41 -8.11 4.68
N LYS A 42 -0.75 -8.01 5.33
CA LYS A 42 -1.57 -9.19 5.66
C LYS A 42 -2.02 -9.87 4.36
N ARG A 43 -1.80 -11.18 4.26
CA ARG A 43 -2.04 -11.98 3.04
C ARG A 43 -3.42 -11.76 2.43
N LYS A 44 -4.48 -11.73 3.25
CA LYS A 44 -5.85 -11.46 2.81
C LYS A 44 -6.04 -10.17 1.99
N HIS A 45 -5.22 -9.14 2.24
CA HIS A 45 -5.27 -7.89 1.50
C HIS A 45 -4.50 -8.00 0.18
N LEU A 46 -3.38 -8.71 0.17
CA LEU A 46 -2.63 -9.01 -1.05
C LEU A 46 -3.46 -9.88 -1.99
N ASP A 47 -4.08 -10.95 -1.49
CA ASP A 47 -4.93 -11.85 -2.28
C ASP A 47 -6.10 -11.10 -2.94
N TYR A 48 -6.72 -10.16 -2.21
CA TYR A 48 -7.77 -9.30 -2.76
C TYR A 48 -7.25 -8.38 -3.87
N LEU A 49 -6.08 -7.75 -3.68
CA LEU A 49 -5.49 -6.87 -4.70
C LEU A 49 -5.07 -7.64 -5.96
N LEU A 50 -4.54 -8.86 -5.80
CA LEU A 50 -4.24 -9.75 -6.92
C LEU A 50 -5.52 -10.10 -7.69
N HIS A 51 -6.60 -10.46 -7.00
CA HIS A 51 -7.89 -10.68 -7.63
C HIS A 51 -8.38 -9.43 -8.39
N CYS A 52 -8.30 -8.25 -7.78
CA CYS A 52 -8.67 -7.00 -8.44
C CYS A 52 -7.91 -6.75 -9.75
N THR A 53 -6.67 -7.24 -9.92
CA THR A 53 -5.92 -7.07 -11.17
C THR A 53 -6.46 -7.90 -12.33
N GLN A 54 -7.22 -8.96 -12.04
CA GLN A 54 -7.81 -9.86 -13.04
C GLN A 54 -9.20 -9.38 -13.48
N GLU A 55 -9.84 -8.52 -12.67
CA GLU A 55 -11.18 -8.00 -12.91
C GLU A 55 -11.21 -6.98 -14.05
N PRO A 56 -11.96 -7.21 -15.15
CA PRO A 56 -11.99 -6.29 -16.30
C PRO A 56 -12.53 -4.89 -15.97
N ASN A 57 -13.38 -4.78 -14.94
CA ASN A 57 -14.01 -3.52 -14.53
C ASN A 57 -13.13 -2.71 -13.56
N VAL A 58 -12.01 -3.27 -13.10
CA VAL A 58 -11.09 -2.56 -12.21
C VAL A 58 -10.09 -1.74 -13.03
N SER A 59 -10.03 -0.44 -12.74
CA SER A 59 -9.04 0.46 -13.33
C SER A 59 -7.64 0.19 -12.76
N ILE A 60 -6.80 -0.49 -13.55
CA ILE A 60 -5.38 -0.70 -13.27
C ILE A 60 -4.62 0.62 -13.04
N PRO A 61 -4.80 1.68 -13.87
CA PRO A 61 -4.16 2.98 -13.62
C PRO A 61 -4.51 3.56 -12.25
N SER A 62 -5.78 3.52 -11.86
CA SER A 62 -6.23 4.03 -10.56
C SER A 62 -5.62 3.22 -9.42
N MET A 63 -5.54 1.89 -9.56
CA MET A 63 -4.91 1.03 -8.56
C MET A 63 -3.43 1.36 -8.36
N ALA A 64 -2.69 1.47 -9.46
CA ALA A 64 -1.26 1.77 -9.45
C ALA A 64 -1.00 3.16 -8.84
N ASN A 65 -1.76 4.18 -9.23
CA ASN A 65 -1.62 5.53 -8.68
C ASN A 65 -1.88 5.58 -7.16
N LEU A 66 -2.91 4.87 -6.67
CA LEU A 66 -3.17 4.78 -5.23
C LEU A 66 -2.01 4.12 -4.48
N LEU A 67 -1.41 3.05 -5.04
CA LEU A 67 -0.24 2.40 -4.44
C LEU A 67 1.00 3.31 -4.46
N ILE A 68 1.24 4.02 -5.56
CA ILE A 68 2.33 4.99 -5.69
C ILE A 68 2.15 6.14 -4.69
N GLU A 69 0.93 6.62 -4.48
CA GLU A 69 0.64 7.64 -3.45
C GLU A 69 1.06 7.16 -2.05
N ARG A 70 0.87 5.86 -1.72
CA ARG A 70 1.34 5.31 -0.44
C ARG A 70 2.87 5.35 -0.30
N THR A 71 3.62 5.32 -1.40
CA THR A 71 5.10 5.46 -1.36
C THR A 71 5.57 6.86 -1.00
N GLN A 72 4.69 7.86 -1.04
CA GLN A 72 4.99 9.24 -0.65
C GLN A 72 4.62 9.53 0.81
N ASN A 73 4.28 8.50 1.59
CA ASN A 73 3.96 8.65 3.00
C ASN A 73 5.22 8.94 3.84
N PRO A 74 5.17 9.78 4.88
CA PRO A 74 6.35 10.05 5.72
C PRO A 74 6.79 8.84 6.55
N ASN A 75 5.92 7.85 6.79
CA ASN A 75 6.23 6.68 7.59
C ASN A 75 6.89 5.58 6.74
N TRP A 76 8.11 5.19 7.10
CA TRP A 76 8.87 4.18 6.34
C TRP A 76 8.16 2.83 6.26
N THR A 77 7.43 2.43 7.29
CA THR A 77 6.71 1.15 7.31
C THR A 77 5.62 1.14 6.23
N VAL A 78 4.92 2.27 6.07
CA VAL A 78 3.91 2.44 5.02
C VAL A 78 4.55 2.39 3.63
N VAL A 79 5.63 3.15 3.43
CA VAL A 79 6.35 3.21 2.15
C VAL A 79 6.87 1.82 1.77
N TYR A 80 7.53 1.15 2.70
CA TYR A 80 8.10 -0.18 2.46
C TYR A 80 7.01 -1.23 2.16
N LYS A 81 5.90 -1.20 2.89
CA LYS A 81 4.74 -2.09 2.63
C LYS A 81 4.03 -1.79 1.31
N ALA A 82 4.03 -0.53 0.87
CA ALA A 82 3.53 -0.17 -0.45
C ALA A 82 4.42 -0.77 -1.55
N LEU A 83 5.75 -0.67 -1.42
CA LEU A 83 6.70 -1.30 -2.35
C LEU A 83 6.56 -2.83 -2.38
N ILE A 84 6.45 -3.49 -1.21
CA ILE A 84 6.19 -4.94 -1.14
C ILE A 84 4.89 -5.29 -1.84
N THR A 85 3.81 -4.54 -1.60
CA THR A 85 2.52 -4.77 -2.23
C THR A 85 2.60 -4.62 -3.76
N ILE A 86 3.28 -3.57 -4.25
CA ILE A 86 3.50 -3.36 -5.68
C ILE A 86 4.31 -4.49 -6.30
N HIS A 87 5.41 -4.89 -5.65
CA HIS A 87 6.25 -6.01 -6.10
C HIS A 87 5.45 -7.32 -6.18
N ASN A 88 4.67 -7.62 -5.14
CA ASN A 88 3.80 -8.80 -5.13
C ASN A 88 2.80 -8.81 -6.29
N ILE A 89 2.21 -7.66 -6.62
CA ILE A 89 1.29 -7.54 -7.76
C ILE A 89 2.04 -7.68 -9.08
N MET A 90 3.25 -7.14 -9.21
CA MET A 90 4.05 -7.30 -10.43
C MET A 90 4.46 -8.76 -10.67
N CYS A 91 4.70 -9.54 -9.61
CA CYS A 91 5.10 -10.95 -9.71
C CYS A 91 3.94 -11.92 -9.92
N TYR A 92 2.79 -11.67 -9.27
CA TYR A 92 1.70 -12.65 -9.18
C TYR A 92 0.35 -12.13 -9.71
N GLY A 93 0.26 -10.84 -10.02
CA GLY A 93 -0.95 -10.21 -10.55
C GLY A 93 -1.06 -10.34 -12.07
N ASN A 94 -2.10 -9.73 -12.61
CA ASN A 94 -2.28 -9.63 -14.06
C ASN A 94 -1.20 -8.73 -14.68
N GLU A 95 -0.63 -9.17 -15.80
CA GLU A 95 0.41 -8.48 -16.55
C GLU A 95 0.06 -7.03 -16.96
N ARG A 96 -1.23 -6.69 -17.09
CA ARG A 96 -1.70 -5.32 -17.33
C ARG A 96 -1.15 -4.34 -16.30
N PHE A 97 -0.98 -4.76 -15.05
CA PHE A 97 -0.41 -3.91 -14.00
C PHE A 97 1.07 -3.61 -14.27
N SER A 98 1.87 -4.62 -14.56
CA SER A 98 3.30 -4.46 -14.87
C SER A 98 3.49 -3.68 -16.18
N GLN A 99 2.65 -3.91 -17.20
CA GLN A 99 2.64 -3.14 -18.44
C GLN A 99 2.30 -1.66 -18.21
N TYR A 100 1.30 -1.38 -17.35
CA TYR A 100 0.99 -0.01 -16.97
C TYR A 100 2.18 0.67 -16.29
N LEU A 101 2.83 0.01 -15.32
CA LEU A 101 4.01 0.57 -14.66
C LEU A 101 5.16 0.81 -15.62
N ALA A 102 5.41 -0.10 -16.57
CA ALA A 102 6.46 0.04 -17.57
C ALA A 102 6.18 1.16 -18.59
N SER A 103 4.91 1.42 -18.89
CA SER A 103 4.50 2.50 -19.81
C SER A 103 4.41 3.86 -19.15
N CYS A 104 4.32 3.91 -17.82
CA CYS A 104 4.31 5.15 -17.07
C CYS A 104 5.75 5.64 -16.82
N ASN A 105 5.99 6.94 -17.02
CA ASN A 105 7.22 7.60 -16.57
C ASN A 105 7.28 7.76 -15.03
N THR A 106 6.43 7.06 -14.28
CA THR A 106 6.30 7.21 -12.84
C THR A 106 7.32 6.31 -12.15
N THR A 107 8.54 6.81 -11.99
CA THR A 107 9.55 6.17 -11.13
C THR A 107 9.23 6.44 -9.65
N PHE A 108 9.53 5.49 -8.76
CA PHE A 108 9.47 5.72 -7.32
C PHE A 108 10.47 6.81 -6.92
N ASN A 109 10.01 8.01 -6.65
CA ASN A 109 10.88 9.10 -6.20
C ASN A 109 11.16 8.98 -4.69
N LEU A 110 12.08 8.08 -4.35
CA LEU A 110 12.50 7.80 -2.97
C LEU A 110 13.95 8.23 -2.68
N GLY A 111 14.61 8.92 -3.63
CA GLY A 111 16.03 9.27 -3.53
C GLY A 111 16.38 10.18 -2.35
N SER A 112 15.41 10.92 -1.82
CA SER A 112 15.55 11.77 -0.63
C SER A 112 14.67 11.31 0.54
N PHE A 113 14.14 10.08 0.51
CA PHE A 113 13.27 9.60 1.56
C PHE A 113 14.05 9.39 2.86
N LEU A 114 13.60 10.02 3.94
CA LEU A 114 14.15 9.86 5.28
C LEU A 114 13.03 9.99 6.32
N ASP A 115 12.74 8.88 7.00
CA ASP A 115 11.84 8.91 8.15
C ASP A 115 12.64 9.32 9.41
N LYS A 116 12.38 10.53 9.89
CA LYS A 116 13.06 11.11 11.07
C LYS A 116 12.38 10.76 12.40
N ASN A 117 11.18 10.19 12.37
CA ASN A 117 10.38 9.92 13.57
C ASN A 117 10.54 8.50 14.10
N SER A 118 11.18 7.61 13.34
CA SER A 118 11.42 6.23 13.74
C SER A 118 12.89 5.98 14.05
N ALA A 119 13.19 5.68 15.32
CA ALA A 119 14.54 5.28 15.74
C ALA A 119 15.05 4.03 14.98
N GLN A 120 14.12 3.19 14.49
CA GLN A 120 14.42 1.98 13.73
C GLN A 120 14.64 2.23 12.23
N GLY A 121 14.13 3.34 11.66
CA GLY A 121 14.34 3.69 10.25
C GLY A 121 15.69 4.36 9.98
N HIS A 122 16.46 4.64 11.04
CA HIS A 122 17.70 5.44 11.00
C HIS A 122 18.96 4.64 11.39
N SER A 123 18.86 3.35 11.71
CA SER A 123 20.02 2.54 12.10
C SER A 123 20.76 2.04 10.84
N PRO A 124 22.08 2.33 10.69
CA PRO A 124 22.90 1.94 9.55
C PRO A 124 23.09 0.42 9.41
#